data_AF-A0A4V2Y057-F1
#
_entry.id   AF-A0A4V2Y057-F1
#
_cell.length_a   1.000
_cell.length_b   1.000
_cell.length_c   1.000
_cell.angle_alpha   90.00
_cell.angle_beta   90.00
_cell.angle_gamma   90.00
#
_symmetry.space_group_name_H-M   'P 1'
#
loop_
_entity.id
_entity.type
_entity.pdbx_description
1 polymer ?
#
loop_
_entity_poly.entity_id
_entity_poly.type
_entity_poly.pdbx_seq_one_letter_code
_entity_poly.pdbx_strand_id
1 'polypeptide(L)'
;MAEWLRRWLENHQGAPSTVAGYADHVRRYLDPLLGHLLLAEVSVAHVEEMFQVITREHKNAGRRLSAATLDRIRATLRAALNAALRAGLVEENPASLVALPPTRRPRAVVWTATRVQHWRKTGERPAVAVWTAAQTAQFLDAITEHRLYTAYHVIALRGLRRGEAAGLRWCDIDLDEGTAVICRQLQRRDGRLTVGPPKTAHSTRVIALDRTTVVALRAHRSRQLAEADAYGDGHVYSGYVFTNRNGTPIAPTTLTHTFQRLIAETGVPPIRLHDLRHGAATLALAAGVELRVVQEMLGHSSIVLTADTYTSVLPEVRTPPRRRPPRTCCRPRGVVPGTTRRRRRTAERRGGRVASHTRAGLSGATPKDQRASRARAAAYPCPASEPGPSAARGVGGVIVSFRSPFLSGDLRKD
;
A
#
# COMPACT_ATOMS: atom_id res chain seq x y z
N MET A 1 -0.21 29.47 23.08
CA MET A 1 -0.49 28.35 22.16
C MET A 1 0.77 27.51 21.89
N ALA A 2 1.92 28.15 21.63
CA ALA A 2 3.21 27.49 21.36
C ALA A 2 3.59 26.40 22.38
N GLU A 3 3.55 26.74 23.67
CA GLU A 3 3.85 25.81 24.76
C GLU A 3 2.93 24.59 24.76
N TRP A 4 1.64 24.80 24.54
CA TRP A 4 0.66 23.72 24.44
C TRP A 4 0.98 22.79 23.26
N LEU A 5 1.30 23.32 22.08
CA LEU A 5 1.65 22.51 20.91
C LEU A 5 2.89 21.64 21.18
N ARG A 6 3.90 22.19 21.86
CA ARG A 6 5.10 21.47 22.26
C ARG A 6 4.79 20.33 23.24
N ARG A 7 4.07 20.64 24.32
CA ARG A 7 3.60 19.64 25.31
C ARG A 7 2.73 18.56 24.67
N TRP A 8 1.87 18.93 23.74
CA TRP A 8 1.00 17.99 23.03
C TRP A 8 1.81 17.02 22.15
N LEU A 9 2.85 17.50 21.46
CA LEU A 9 3.73 16.66 20.64
C LEU A 9 4.55 15.69 21.50
N GLU A 10 5.13 16.17 22.60
CA GLU A 10 5.94 15.35 23.53
C GLU A 10 5.12 14.20 24.13
N ASN A 11 3.86 14.46 24.46
CA ASN A 11 2.96 13.47 25.05
C ASN A 11 2.16 12.66 24.01
N HIS A 12 2.42 12.84 22.71
CA HIS A 12 1.61 12.21 21.67
C HIS A 12 1.96 10.72 21.51
N GLN A 13 1.02 9.84 21.88
CA GLN A 13 1.15 8.38 21.80
C GLN A 13 1.01 7.80 20.37
N GLY A 14 1.04 8.66 19.34
CA GLY A 14 0.89 8.23 17.95
C GLY A 14 2.16 7.60 17.39
N ALA A 15 2.01 6.87 16.27
CA ALA A 15 3.18 6.33 15.56
C ALA A 15 4.22 7.44 15.28
N PRO A 16 5.54 7.20 15.42
CA PRO A 16 6.49 8.32 15.41
C PRO A 16 6.56 9.07 14.06
N SER A 17 6.22 8.42 12.94
CA SER A 17 6.06 9.12 11.65
C SER A 17 4.93 10.14 11.65
N THR A 18 3.85 9.86 12.39
CA THR A 18 2.71 10.76 12.57
C THR A 18 3.13 11.95 13.42
N VAL A 19 3.85 11.71 14.52
CA VAL A 19 4.39 12.76 15.39
C VAL A 19 5.36 13.65 14.63
N ALA A 20 6.27 13.08 13.84
CA ALA A 20 7.17 13.85 12.98
C ALA A 20 6.41 14.72 11.96
N GLY A 21 5.33 14.20 11.38
CA GLY A 21 4.46 14.97 10.49
C GLY A 21 3.74 16.13 11.20
N TYR A 22 3.26 15.90 12.42
CA TYR A 22 2.66 16.95 13.24
C TYR A 22 3.69 18.00 13.65
N ALA A 23 4.88 17.59 14.10
CA ALA A 23 5.97 18.46 14.46
C ALA A 23 6.41 19.35 13.27
N ASP A 24 6.41 18.80 12.06
CA ASP A 24 6.71 19.58 10.86
C ASP A 24 5.66 20.65 10.57
N HIS A 25 4.36 20.33 10.67
CA HIS A 25 3.30 21.33 10.52
C HIS A 25 3.32 22.37 11.64
N VAL A 26 3.59 21.96 12.89
CA VAL A 26 3.71 22.86 14.03
C VAL A 26 4.84 23.85 13.80
N ARG A 27 6.05 23.36 13.53
CA ARG A 27 7.23 24.19 13.30
C ARG A 27 7.09 25.14 12.10
N ARG A 28 6.51 24.67 11.00
CA ARG A 28 6.45 25.45 9.75
C ARG A 28 5.29 26.44 9.69
N TYR A 29 4.17 26.11 10.32
CA TYR A 29 2.92 26.83 10.09
C TYR A 29 2.23 27.25 11.39
N LEU A 30 2.01 26.32 12.33
CA LEU A 30 1.17 26.61 13.49
C LEU A 30 1.86 27.49 14.52
N ASP A 31 3.12 27.21 14.86
CA ASP A 31 3.87 27.96 15.86
C ASP A 31 4.21 29.39 15.39
N PRO A 32 4.70 29.62 14.15
CA PRO A 32 4.98 30.98 13.69
C PRO A 32 3.74 31.88 13.61
N LEU A 33 2.57 31.32 13.27
CA LEU A 33 1.36 32.11 12.99
C LEU A 33 0.38 32.18 14.16
N LEU A 34 0.28 31.12 14.97
CA LEU A 34 -0.66 31.05 16.10
C LEU A 34 0.05 30.94 17.46
N GLY A 35 1.37 30.69 17.49
CA GLY A 35 2.10 30.38 18.72
C GLY A 35 2.02 31.47 19.78
N HIS A 36 2.00 32.73 19.34
CA HIS A 36 1.95 33.95 20.16
C HIS A 36 0.59 34.18 20.84
N LEU A 37 -0.49 33.57 20.36
CA LEU A 37 -1.83 33.72 20.94
C LEU A 37 -1.96 32.87 22.22
N LEU A 38 -2.80 33.32 23.16
CA LEU A 38 -3.23 32.46 24.27
C LEU A 38 -4.08 31.32 23.73
N LEU A 39 -3.97 30.14 24.36
CA LEU A 39 -4.68 28.94 23.88
C LEU A 39 -6.21 29.14 23.88
N ALA A 40 -6.74 29.86 24.88
CA ALA A 40 -8.17 30.17 25.01
C ALA A 40 -8.66 31.24 24.00
N GLU A 41 -7.76 32.05 23.44
CA GLU A 41 -8.09 33.14 22.50
C GLU A 41 -8.07 32.70 21.03
N VAL A 42 -7.67 31.45 20.76
CA VAL A 42 -7.66 30.94 19.39
C VAL A 42 -9.10 30.88 18.89
N SER A 43 -9.41 31.68 17.88
CA SER A 43 -10.74 31.83 17.29
C SER A 43 -10.76 31.26 15.87
N VAL A 44 -11.96 31.12 15.29
CA VAL A 44 -12.12 30.72 13.88
C VAL A 44 -11.42 31.73 12.96
N ALA A 45 -11.53 33.03 13.26
CA ALA A 45 -10.91 34.10 12.49
C ALA A 45 -9.37 33.99 12.46
N HIS A 46 -8.74 33.68 13.60
CA HIS A 46 -7.28 33.46 13.66
C HIS A 46 -6.85 32.29 12.77
N VAL A 47 -7.63 31.20 12.74
CA VAL A 47 -7.30 30.03 11.91
C VAL A 47 -7.54 30.32 10.42
N GLU A 48 -8.58 31.10 10.07
CA GLU A 48 -8.80 31.56 8.70
C GLU A 48 -7.67 32.47 8.20
N GLU A 49 -7.28 33.45 9.02
CA GLU A 49 -6.15 34.34 8.73
C GLU A 49 -4.86 33.54 8.52
N MET A 50 -4.57 32.58 9.39
CA MET A 50 -3.42 31.67 9.24
C MET A 50 -3.42 31.00 7.86
N PHE A 51 -4.55 30.45 7.40
CA PHE A 51 -4.63 29.83 6.07
C PHE A 51 -4.51 30.83 4.92
N GLN A 52 -5.00 32.06 5.08
CA GLN A 52 -4.82 33.13 4.10
C GLN A 52 -3.34 33.52 3.98
N VAL A 53 -2.64 33.69 5.10
CA VAL A 53 -1.19 33.97 5.14
C VAL A 53 -0.41 32.85 4.47
N ILE A 54 -0.65 31.59 4.85
CA ILE A 54 0.00 30.42 4.24
C ILE A 54 -0.21 30.39 2.71
N THR A 55 -1.43 30.66 2.26
CA THR A 55 -1.75 30.64 0.82
C THR A 55 -1.05 31.79 0.09
N ARG A 56 -1.02 32.98 0.70
CA ARG A 56 -0.36 34.18 0.15
C ARG A 56 1.15 34.01 0.06
N GLU A 57 1.81 33.54 1.12
CA GLU A 57 3.26 33.34 1.14
C GLU A 57 3.73 32.32 0.11
N HIS A 58 3.01 31.18 0.00
CA HIS A 58 3.34 30.18 -1.02
C HIS A 58 3.15 30.77 -2.41
N LYS A 59 2.06 31.51 -2.66
CA LYS A 59 1.80 32.18 -3.94
C LYS A 59 2.94 33.15 -4.30
N ASN A 60 3.41 33.94 -3.33
CA ASN A 60 4.52 34.89 -3.52
C ASN A 60 5.84 34.17 -3.81
N ALA A 61 6.07 33.00 -3.21
CA ALA A 61 7.21 32.13 -3.49
C ALA A 61 7.09 31.33 -4.80
N GLY A 62 6.09 31.65 -5.66
CA GLY A 62 5.84 30.94 -6.91
C GLY A 62 5.35 29.50 -6.74
N ARG A 63 4.91 29.12 -5.54
CA ARG A 63 4.43 27.76 -5.21
C ARG A 63 2.94 27.81 -4.87
N ARG A 64 2.21 26.73 -5.15
CA ARG A 64 0.82 26.57 -4.68
C ARG A 64 0.72 25.33 -3.81
N LEU A 65 0.23 25.49 -2.59
CA LEU A 65 -0.09 24.36 -1.74
C LEU A 65 -1.37 23.68 -2.26
N SER A 66 -1.36 22.36 -2.29
CA SER A 66 -2.55 21.60 -2.62
C SER A 66 -3.60 21.74 -1.50
N ALA A 67 -4.89 21.70 -1.85
CA ALA A 67 -5.97 21.66 -0.86
C ALA A 67 -5.78 20.50 0.14
N ALA A 68 -5.24 19.36 -0.32
CA ALA A 68 -4.92 18.22 0.53
C ALA A 68 -3.80 18.51 1.55
N THR A 69 -2.89 19.43 1.26
CA THR A 69 -1.87 19.88 2.22
C THR A 69 -2.49 20.79 3.27
N LEU A 70 -3.33 21.75 2.86
CA LEU A 70 -4.06 22.62 3.79
C LEU A 70 -4.93 21.81 4.75
N ASP A 71 -5.62 20.79 4.24
CA ASP A 71 -6.43 19.88 5.05
C ASP A 71 -5.59 19.06 6.06
N ARG A 72 -4.36 18.67 5.71
CA ARG A 72 -3.43 18.01 6.66
C ARG A 72 -2.94 18.95 7.76
N ILE A 73 -2.67 20.21 7.42
CA ILE A 73 -2.31 21.25 8.40
C ILE A 73 -3.49 21.46 9.35
N ARG A 74 -4.71 21.63 8.80
CA ARG A 74 -5.95 21.73 9.60
C ARG A 74 -6.14 20.50 10.49
N ALA A 75 -5.96 19.29 9.95
CA ALA A 75 -6.11 18.05 10.72
C ALA A 75 -5.13 17.97 11.90
N THR A 76 -3.92 18.51 11.75
CA THR A 76 -2.94 18.59 12.83
C THR A 76 -3.40 19.56 13.92
N LEU A 77 -3.79 20.77 13.53
CA LEU A 77 -4.31 21.77 14.46
C LEU A 77 -5.57 21.27 15.18
N ARG A 78 -6.50 20.68 14.43
CA ARG A 78 -7.72 20.06 14.97
C ARG A 78 -7.38 18.96 15.97
N ALA A 79 -6.39 18.12 15.72
CA ALA A 79 -5.97 17.07 16.66
C ALA A 79 -5.38 17.66 17.95
N ALA A 80 -4.57 18.71 17.85
CA ALA A 80 -4.01 19.42 18.99
C ALA A 80 -5.09 20.12 19.84
N LEU A 81 -6.03 20.82 19.20
CA LEU A 81 -7.12 21.50 19.89
C LEU A 81 -8.15 20.53 20.46
N ASN A 82 -8.41 19.39 19.81
CA ASN A 82 -9.23 18.33 20.42
C ASN A 82 -8.60 17.75 21.68
N ALA A 83 -7.27 17.68 21.75
CA ALA A 83 -6.58 17.27 22.97
C ALA A 83 -6.68 18.35 24.05
N ALA A 84 -6.64 19.64 23.69
CA ALA A 84 -6.85 20.75 24.63
C ALA A 84 -8.27 20.75 25.18
N LEU A 85 -9.25 20.52 24.32
CA LEU A 85 -10.66 20.43 24.68
C LEU A 85 -10.93 19.28 25.65
N ARG A 86 -10.34 18.10 25.42
CA ARG A 86 -10.40 16.97 26.38
C ARG A 86 -9.73 17.27 27.72
N ALA A 87 -8.74 18.16 27.73
CA ALA A 87 -8.06 18.60 28.94
C ALA A 87 -8.77 19.80 29.62
N GLY A 88 -9.90 20.27 29.08
CA GLY A 88 -10.63 21.42 29.62
C GLY A 88 -9.92 22.77 29.45
N LEU A 89 -8.94 22.86 28.55
CA LEU A 89 -8.15 24.07 28.32
C LEU A 89 -8.79 25.05 27.32
N VAL A 90 -9.72 24.54 26.51
CA VAL A 90 -10.53 25.29 25.55
C VAL A 90 -11.94 24.72 25.55
N GLU A 91 -12.93 25.58 25.34
CA GLU A 91 -14.35 25.19 25.30
C GLU A 91 -14.74 24.64 23.91
N GLU A 92 -14.12 25.18 22.86
CA GLU A 92 -14.43 24.85 21.47
C GLU A 92 -13.18 24.60 20.64
N ASN A 93 -13.37 23.93 19.50
CA ASN A 93 -12.30 23.67 18.53
C ASN A 93 -12.49 24.51 17.26
N PRO A 94 -11.87 25.70 17.16
CA PRO A 94 -12.01 26.60 16.01
C PRO A 94 -11.55 25.94 14.70
N ALA A 95 -10.55 25.07 14.73
CA ALA A 95 -10.06 24.39 13.52
C ALA A 95 -11.07 23.38 12.93
N SER A 96 -12.11 23.01 13.68
CA SER A 96 -13.20 22.17 13.18
C SER A 96 -14.28 22.96 12.44
N LEU A 97 -14.35 24.28 12.66
CA LEU A 97 -15.37 25.15 12.10
C LEU A 97 -14.91 25.87 10.81
N VAL A 98 -13.59 25.98 10.60
CA VAL A 98 -13.03 26.62 9.40
C VAL A 98 -13.41 25.88 8.12
N ALA A 99 -14.00 26.62 7.20
CA ALA A 99 -14.29 26.18 5.83
C ALA A 99 -13.02 26.27 4.97
N LEU A 100 -12.53 25.11 4.51
CA LEU A 100 -11.44 25.03 3.54
C LEU A 100 -11.96 24.51 2.19
N PRO A 101 -11.27 24.84 1.08
CA PRO A 101 -11.61 24.30 -0.24
C PRO A 101 -11.70 22.76 -0.20
N PRO A 102 -12.73 22.17 -0.83
CA PRO A 102 -12.94 20.73 -0.75
C PRO A 102 -11.77 19.96 -1.39
N THR A 103 -11.27 18.95 -0.68
CA THR A 103 -10.21 18.07 -1.16
C THR A 103 -10.80 16.98 -2.05
N ARG A 104 -10.63 17.10 -3.37
CA ARG A 104 -10.99 16.02 -4.30
C ARG A 104 -9.86 14.99 -4.35
N ARG A 105 -10.16 13.74 -4.01
CA ARG A 105 -9.22 12.64 -4.21
C ARG A 105 -9.12 12.33 -5.71
N PRO A 106 -7.92 12.36 -6.31
CA PRO A 106 -7.78 11.99 -7.71
C PRO A 106 -8.14 10.51 -7.88
N ARG A 107 -8.95 10.19 -8.89
CA ARG A 107 -9.25 8.81 -9.28
C ARG A 107 -8.12 8.27 -10.15
N ALA A 108 -7.80 7.00 -9.99
CA ALA A 108 -6.84 6.32 -10.86
C ALA A 108 -7.41 6.18 -12.28
N VAL A 109 -6.57 6.43 -13.29
CA VAL A 109 -6.93 6.24 -14.70
C VAL A 109 -5.97 5.26 -15.37
N VAL A 110 -6.40 4.55 -16.42
CA VAL A 110 -5.50 3.65 -17.17
C VAL A 110 -4.76 4.44 -18.24
N TRP A 111 -3.48 4.13 -18.45
CA TRP A 111 -2.69 4.62 -19.57
C TRP A 111 -3.12 3.99 -20.91
N THR A 112 -4.27 4.42 -21.44
CA THR A 112 -4.75 4.03 -22.77
C THR A 112 -3.87 4.61 -23.89
N ALA A 113 -3.92 4.02 -25.09
CA ALA A 113 -3.15 4.49 -26.25
C ALA A 113 -3.36 5.99 -26.53
N THR A 114 -4.61 6.47 -26.45
CA THR A 114 -4.96 7.89 -26.61
C THR A 114 -4.30 8.77 -25.55
N ARG A 115 -4.29 8.34 -24.28
CA ARG A 115 -3.63 9.11 -23.20
C ARG A 115 -2.12 9.14 -23.37
N VAL A 116 -1.52 8.02 -23.81
CA VAL A 116 -0.08 7.98 -24.09
C VAL A 116 0.27 8.95 -25.22
N GLN A 117 -0.54 9.02 -26.28
CA GLN A 117 -0.34 9.99 -27.36
C GLN A 117 -0.50 11.44 -26.87
N HIS A 118 -1.53 11.72 -26.06
CA HIS A 118 -1.73 13.06 -25.46
C HIS A 118 -0.53 13.48 -24.61
N TRP A 119 -0.06 12.58 -23.72
CA TRP A 119 1.10 12.82 -22.88
C TRP A 119 2.37 13.05 -23.70
N ARG A 120 2.61 12.27 -24.76
CA ARG A 120 3.77 12.49 -25.64
C ARG A 120 3.75 13.85 -26.35
N LYS A 121 2.57 14.40 -26.64
CA LYS A 121 2.41 15.71 -27.29
C LYS A 121 2.52 16.88 -26.31
N THR A 122 1.92 16.75 -25.13
CA THR A 122 1.70 17.88 -24.20
C THR A 122 2.59 17.83 -22.96
N GLY A 123 3.17 16.67 -22.65
CA GLY A 123 3.83 16.41 -21.36
C GLY A 123 2.86 16.25 -20.19
N GLU A 124 1.56 16.46 -20.39
CA GLU A 124 0.56 16.36 -19.33
C GLU A 124 0.34 14.91 -18.91
N ARG A 125 0.31 14.68 -17.60
CA ARG A 125 0.05 13.35 -17.02
C ARG A 125 -0.99 13.42 -15.92
N PRO A 126 -1.84 12.39 -15.78
CA PRO A 126 -2.78 12.28 -14.68
C PRO A 126 -2.07 12.19 -13.32
N ALA A 127 -2.77 12.60 -12.26
CA ALA A 127 -2.23 12.57 -10.90
C ALA A 127 -1.99 11.15 -10.38
N VAL A 128 -2.83 10.19 -10.78
CA VAL A 128 -2.72 8.76 -10.45
C VAL A 128 -3.07 7.98 -11.71
N ALA A 129 -2.17 7.12 -12.17
CA ALA A 129 -2.43 6.26 -13.32
C ALA A 129 -1.87 4.86 -13.16
N VAL A 130 -2.55 3.90 -13.78
CA VAL A 130 -2.15 2.49 -13.80
C VAL A 130 -1.76 2.08 -15.22
N TRP A 131 -0.78 1.18 -15.30
CA TRP A 131 -0.42 0.54 -16.56
C TRP A 131 -1.44 -0.53 -16.95
N THR A 132 -1.57 -0.72 -18.26
CA THR A 132 -2.20 -1.92 -18.83
C THR A 132 -1.33 -3.15 -18.59
N ALA A 133 -1.89 -4.35 -18.73
CA ALA A 133 -1.10 -5.59 -18.66
C ALA A 133 0.08 -5.60 -19.64
N ALA A 134 -0.14 -5.10 -20.87
CA ALA A 134 0.90 -5.01 -21.90
C ALA A 134 2.03 -4.03 -21.52
N GLN A 135 1.69 -2.87 -20.94
CA GLN A 135 2.69 -1.90 -20.47
C GLN A 135 3.47 -2.42 -19.26
N THR A 136 2.81 -3.13 -18.34
CA THR A 136 3.47 -3.78 -17.20
C THR A 136 4.43 -4.86 -17.68
N ALA A 137 4.03 -5.70 -18.64
CA ALA A 137 4.91 -6.68 -19.26
C ALA A 137 6.09 -6.00 -19.97
N GLN A 138 5.83 -4.99 -20.82
CA GLN A 138 6.88 -4.21 -21.49
C GLN A 138 7.92 -3.66 -20.50
N PHE A 139 7.47 -3.11 -19.37
CA PHE A 139 8.39 -2.62 -18.34
C PHE A 139 9.21 -3.75 -17.73
N LEU A 140 8.56 -4.84 -17.28
CA LEU A 140 9.24 -5.97 -16.63
C LEU A 140 10.24 -6.65 -17.58
N ASP A 141 9.86 -6.88 -18.83
CA ASP A 141 10.72 -7.47 -19.85
C ASP A 141 11.97 -6.62 -20.08
N ALA A 142 11.81 -5.29 -20.16
CA ALA A 142 12.92 -4.37 -20.37
C ALA A 142 13.89 -4.29 -19.18
N ILE A 143 13.47 -4.69 -17.99
CA ILE A 143 14.31 -4.67 -16.78
C ILE A 143 14.70 -6.06 -16.28
N THR A 144 14.53 -7.11 -17.10
CA THR A 144 14.81 -8.51 -16.73
C THR A 144 16.22 -8.72 -16.16
N GLU A 145 17.21 -8.05 -16.76
CA GLU A 145 18.61 -8.16 -16.31
C GLU A 145 18.96 -7.25 -15.13
N HIS A 146 18.08 -6.30 -14.79
CA HIS A 146 18.34 -5.35 -13.72
C HIS A 146 18.30 -6.04 -12.35
N ARG A 147 19.26 -5.71 -11.48
CA ARG A 147 19.41 -6.29 -10.13
C ARG A 147 18.14 -6.25 -9.27
N LEU A 148 17.32 -5.22 -9.45
CA LEU A 148 16.06 -5.02 -8.70
C LEU A 148 14.81 -5.50 -9.47
N TYR A 149 14.97 -6.28 -10.54
CA TYR A 149 13.85 -6.88 -11.30
C TYR A 149 12.80 -7.50 -10.37
N THR A 150 13.22 -8.43 -9.52
CA THR A 150 12.33 -9.18 -8.63
C THR A 150 11.59 -8.29 -7.64
N ALA A 151 12.18 -7.16 -7.23
CA ALA A 151 11.50 -6.19 -6.37
C ALA A 151 10.30 -5.56 -7.09
N TYR A 152 10.50 -5.12 -8.34
CA TYR A 152 9.41 -4.52 -9.11
C TYR A 152 8.40 -5.54 -9.59
N HIS A 153 8.82 -6.77 -9.92
CA HIS A 153 7.93 -7.89 -10.24
C HIS A 153 6.95 -8.16 -9.10
N VAL A 154 7.46 -8.35 -7.88
CA VAL A 154 6.63 -8.60 -6.69
C VAL A 154 5.71 -7.41 -6.37
N ILE A 155 6.19 -6.17 -6.50
CA ILE A 155 5.36 -4.97 -6.27
C ILE A 155 4.26 -4.86 -7.33
N ALA A 156 4.57 -5.11 -8.60
CA ALA A 156 3.64 -4.98 -9.72
C ALA A 156 2.55 -6.07 -9.72
N LEU A 157 2.86 -7.29 -9.28
CA LEU A 157 1.91 -8.41 -9.31
C LEU A 157 1.22 -8.66 -7.97
N ARG A 158 1.90 -8.47 -6.85
CA ARG A 158 1.36 -8.73 -5.50
C ARG A 158 1.03 -7.46 -4.71
N GLY A 159 1.34 -6.29 -5.27
CA GLY A 159 0.89 -5.00 -4.74
C GLY A 159 1.51 -4.61 -3.40
N LEU A 160 2.75 -5.02 -3.10
CA LEU A 160 3.41 -4.64 -1.85
C LEU A 160 3.58 -3.12 -1.76
N ARG A 161 3.42 -2.55 -0.56
CA ARG A 161 3.84 -1.16 -0.32
C ARG A 161 5.37 -1.09 -0.39
N ARG A 162 5.94 0.03 -0.85
CA ARG A 162 7.42 0.17 -0.97
C ARG A 162 8.20 -0.18 0.31
N GLY A 163 7.65 0.14 1.48
CA GLY A 163 8.28 -0.17 2.77
C GLY A 163 8.17 -1.64 3.14
N GLU A 164 7.06 -2.31 2.75
CA GLU A 164 6.87 -3.75 2.90
C GLU A 164 7.85 -4.50 1.99
N ALA A 165 7.97 -4.08 0.72
CA ALA A 165 8.93 -4.66 -0.21
C ALA A 165 10.36 -4.53 0.32
N ALA A 166 10.79 -3.32 0.68
CA ALA A 166 12.12 -3.10 1.27
C ALA A 166 12.34 -3.89 2.57
N GLY A 167 11.28 -4.11 3.36
CA GLY A 167 11.34 -4.84 4.63
C GLY A 167 11.24 -6.35 4.52
N LEU A 168 11.01 -6.91 3.33
CA LEU A 168 10.81 -8.35 3.16
C LEU A 168 12.09 -9.13 3.48
N ARG A 169 11.96 -10.23 4.25
CA ARG A 169 13.08 -11.12 4.62
C ARG A 169 12.88 -12.52 4.09
N TRP A 170 13.98 -13.24 3.89
CA TRP A 170 13.95 -14.63 3.44
C TRP A 170 13.25 -15.57 4.43
N CYS A 171 13.36 -15.30 5.74
CA CYS A 171 12.66 -16.09 6.76
C CYS A 171 11.13 -15.97 6.71
N ASP A 172 10.61 -14.94 6.04
CA ASP A 172 9.17 -14.70 5.91
C ASP A 172 8.62 -15.26 4.58
N ILE A 173 9.43 -15.98 3.78
CA ILE A 173 9.05 -16.52 2.48
C ILE A 173 9.22 -18.03 2.47
N ASP A 174 8.13 -18.72 2.18
CA ASP A 174 8.16 -20.13 1.82
C ASP A 174 8.06 -20.26 0.29
N LEU A 175 9.17 -20.60 -0.34
CA LEU A 175 9.24 -20.74 -1.81
C LEU A 175 8.68 -22.07 -2.31
N ASP A 176 8.50 -23.05 -1.44
CA ASP A 176 8.02 -24.37 -1.79
C ASP A 176 6.49 -24.41 -1.72
N GLU A 177 5.92 -23.83 -0.64
CA GLU A 177 4.48 -23.57 -0.53
C GLU A 177 4.03 -22.37 -1.37
N GLY A 178 4.97 -21.55 -1.85
CA GLY A 178 4.67 -20.35 -2.63
C GLY A 178 3.88 -19.33 -1.82
N THR A 179 4.34 -19.02 -0.60
CA THR A 179 3.70 -18.02 0.27
C THR A 179 4.72 -17.04 0.84
N ALA A 180 4.28 -15.81 1.13
CA ALA A 180 5.08 -14.83 1.84
C ALA A 180 4.28 -14.13 2.93
N VAL A 181 4.88 -13.98 4.10
CA VAL A 181 4.30 -13.28 5.25
C VAL A 181 4.79 -11.83 5.25
N ILE A 182 3.87 -10.90 5.03
CA ILE A 182 4.15 -9.47 5.11
C ILE A 182 3.90 -9.04 6.56
N CYS A 183 4.94 -8.96 7.38
CA CYS A 183 4.83 -8.65 8.82
C CYS A 183 5.63 -7.43 9.26
N ARG A 184 6.40 -6.80 8.35
CA ARG A 184 7.30 -5.69 8.68
C ARG A 184 7.40 -4.70 7.52
N GLN A 185 7.88 -3.49 7.82
CA GLN A 185 8.22 -2.50 6.82
C GLN A 185 9.49 -1.74 7.21
N LEU A 186 10.27 -1.35 6.21
CA LEU A 186 11.34 -0.38 6.39
C LEU A 186 10.84 1.03 6.10
N GLN A 187 11.21 1.96 6.99
CA GLN A 187 10.96 3.38 6.83
C GLN A 187 12.26 4.15 7.05
N ARG A 188 12.47 5.21 6.27
CA ARG A 188 13.57 6.15 6.53
C ARG A 188 13.07 7.26 7.46
N ARG A 189 13.76 7.44 8.59
CA ARG A 189 13.48 8.45 9.62
C ARG A 189 14.80 9.09 10.05
N ASP A 190 14.86 10.41 10.06
CA ASP A 190 16.04 11.19 10.48
C ASP A 190 17.35 10.69 9.83
N GLY A 191 17.27 10.40 8.53
CA GLY A 191 18.40 9.88 7.74
C GLY A 191 18.65 8.38 7.90
N ARG A 192 18.10 7.70 8.92
CA ARG A 192 18.35 6.28 9.27
C ARG A 192 17.22 5.37 8.81
N LEU A 193 17.54 4.09 8.57
CA LEU A 193 16.54 3.05 8.30
C LEU A 193 16.03 2.48 9.63
N THR A 194 14.71 2.50 9.77
CA THR A 194 14.00 1.98 10.94
C THR A 194 13.06 0.86 10.50
N VAL A 195 13.11 -0.26 11.23
CA VAL A 195 12.14 -1.33 11.09
C VAL A 195 10.93 -0.94 11.92
N GLY A 196 9.73 -1.05 11.34
CA GLY A 196 8.49 -0.87 12.08
C GLY A 196 7.47 -1.94 11.70
N PRO A 197 6.48 -2.19 12.57
CA PRO A 197 5.32 -2.99 12.18
C PRO A 197 4.59 -2.29 11.02
N PRO A 198 3.87 -3.04 10.19
CA PRO A 198 2.99 -2.48 9.17
C PRO A 198 2.02 -1.45 9.76
N LYS A 199 1.60 -0.46 8.95
CA LYS A 199 0.88 0.73 9.44
C LYS A 199 -0.43 0.42 10.19
N THR A 200 -1.04 -0.73 9.93
CA THR A 200 -2.29 -1.18 10.55
C THR A 200 -2.22 -2.69 10.84
N ALA A 201 -3.01 -3.19 11.79
CA ALA A 201 -3.08 -4.63 12.08
C ALA A 201 -3.42 -5.46 10.82
N HIS A 202 -4.32 -4.97 9.97
CA HIS A 202 -4.67 -5.58 8.67
C HIS A 202 -3.55 -5.56 7.61
N SER A 203 -2.47 -4.83 7.85
CA SER A 203 -1.33 -4.82 6.94
C SER A 203 -0.41 -6.02 7.15
N THR A 204 -0.50 -6.69 8.31
CA THR A 204 0.11 -8.00 8.52
C THR A 204 -0.73 -9.06 7.83
N ARG A 205 -0.16 -9.77 6.85
CA ARG A 205 -0.91 -10.70 5.99
C ARG A 205 -0.03 -11.74 5.33
N VAL A 206 -0.63 -12.86 4.96
CA VAL A 206 -0.01 -13.85 4.07
C VAL A 206 -0.45 -13.55 2.64
N ILE A 207 0.49 -13.53 1.71
CA ILE A 207 0.22 -13.47 0.28
C ILE A 207 0.65 -14.78 -0.37
N ALA A 208 -0.19 -15.32 -1.25
CA ALA A 208 0.25 -16.38 -2.15
C ALA A 208 1.29 -15.82 -3.13
N LEU A 209 2.11 -16.66 -3.73
CA LEU A 209 3.08 -16.34 -4.77
C LEU A 209 2.77 -17.24 -5.95
N ASP A 210 2.56 -16.65 -7.12
CA ASP A 210 2.40 -17.44 -8.34
C ASP A 210 3.76 -18.04 -8.77
N ARG A 211 3.69 -19.04 -9.65
CA ARG A 211 4.90 -19.76 -10.12
C ARG A 211 5.96 -18.82 -10.70
N THR A 212 5.55 -17.77 -11.43
CA THR A 212 6.52 -16.84 -12.03
C THR A 212 7.23 -16.01 -10.97
N THR A 213 6.51 -15.60 -9.93
CA THR A 213 7.08 -14.90 -8.78
C THR A 213 8.03 -15.78 -7.98
N VAL A 214 7.69 -17.06 -7.75
CA VAL A 214 8.59 -18.01 -7.07
C VAL A 214 9.88 -18.20 -7.86
N VAL A 215 9.80 -18.38 -9.18
CA VAL A 215 10.98 -18.50 -10.06
C VAL A 215 11.85 -17.23 -9.97
N ALA A 216 11.23 -16.05 -10.06
CA ALA A 216 11.96 -14.78 -9.95
C ALA A 216 12.65 -14.59 -8.58
N LEU A 217 12.03 -15.06 -7.49
CA LEU A 217 12.61 -15.03 -6.16
C LEU A 217 13.77 -16.03 -6.01
N ARG A 218 13.65 -17.25 -6.54
CA ARG A 218 14.75 -18.23 -6.55
C ARG A 218 15.96 -17.70 -7.32
N ALA A 219 15.74 -17.16 -8.53
CA ALA A 219 16.81 -16.54 -9.33
C ALA A 219 17.46 -15.35 -8.60
N HIS A 220 16.65 -14.52 -7.93
CA HIS A 220 17.15 -13.42 -7.11
C HIS A 220 18.00 -13.88 -5.92
N ARG A 221 17.58 -14.96 -5.24
CA ARG A 221 18.35 -15.55 -4.12
C ARG A 221 19.72 -16.04 -4.59
N SER A 222 19.78 -16.75 -5.71
CA SER A 222 21.05 -17.21 -6.30
C SER A 222 21.95 -16.04 -6.69
N ARG A 223 21.39 -14.99 -7.31
CA ARG A 223 22.13 -13.78 -7.66
C ARG A 223 22.68 -13.07 -6.43
N GLN A 224 21.89 -12.94 -5.37
CA GLN A 224 22.30 -12.30 -4.12
C GLN A 224 23.44 -13.06 -3.44
N LEU A 225 23.42 -14.40 -3.46
CA LEU A 225 24.52 -15.21 -2.93
C LEU A 225 25.80 -15.01 -3.75
N ALA A 226 25.71 -15.05 -5.09
CA ALA A 226 26.86 -14.77 -5.95
C ALA A 226 27.41 -13.34 -5.77
N GLU A 227 26.55 -12.35 -5.55
CA GLU A 227 26.97 -10.99 -5.21
C GLU A 227 27.70 -10.93 -3.86
N ALA A 228 27.25 -11.71 -2.87
CA ALA A 228 27.90 -11.78 -1.56
C ALA A 228 29.28 -12.41 -1.65
N ASP A 229 29.39 -13.54 -2.36
CA ASP A 229 30.65 -14.24 -2.59
C ASP A 229 31.65 -13.35 -3.35
N ALA A 230 31.18 -12.65 -4.38
CA ALA A 230 32.01 -11.72 -5.15
C ALA A 230 32.42 -10.46 -4.36
N TYR A 231 31.64 -10.06 -3.36
CA TYR A 231 31.98 -8.92 -2.49
C TYR A 231 33.07 -9.30 -1.47
N GLY A 232 33.07 -10.54 -1.00
CA GLY A 232 34.05 -11.05 -0.04
C GLY A 232 33.93 -10.41 1.34
N ASP A 233 35.08 -10.14 1.96
CA ASP A 233 35.15 -9.64 3.33
C ASP A 233 34.47 -8.26 3.47
N GLY A 234 33.53 -8.18 4.43
CA GLY A 234 32.73 -6.98 4.69
C GLY A 234 31.30 -7.01 4.12
N HIS A 235 30.90 -8.08 3.43
CA HIS A 235 29.49 -8.28 3.07
C HIS A 235 28.63 -8.54 4.32
N VAL A 236 27.49 -7.85 4.42
CA VAL A 236 26.55 -7.98 5.56
C VAL A 236 25.41 -8.93 5.24
N TYR A 237 25.36 -10.08 5.91
CA TYR A 237 24.23 -11.03 5.79
C TYR A 237 23.02 -10.57 6.61
N SER A 238 22.29 -9.59 6.09
CA SER A 238 21.16 -8.95 6.80
C SER A 238 19.85 -9.74 6.78
N GLY A 239 19.75 -10.78 5.95
CA GLY A 239 18.55 -11.61 5.77
C GLY A 239 17.40 -10.96 5.00
N TYR A 240 17.57 -9.72 4.52
CA TYR A 240 16.60 -9.06 3.65
C TYR A 240 16.66 -9.61 2.23
N VAL A 241 15.50 -9.71 1.59
CA VAL A 241 15.40 -10.15 0.19
C VAL A 241 16.03 -9.12 -0.73
N PHE A 242 15.73 -7.83 -0.51
CA PHE A 242 16.29 -6.75 -1.32
C PHE A 242 17.32 -5.95 -0.52
N THR A 243 18.59 -6.13 -0.88
CA THR A 243 19.75 -5.49 -0.23
C THR A 243 20.47 -4.56 -1.20
N ASN A 244 21.41 -3.75 -0.71
CA ASN A 244 22.47 -3.16 -1.52
C ASN A 244 23.56 -4.22 -1.81
N ARG A 245 24.56 -3.89 -2.64
CA ARG A 245 25.65 -4.81 -2.99
C ARG A 245 26.48 -5.28 -1.78
N ASN A 246 26.56 -4.45 -0.74
CA ASN A 246 27.24 -4.80 0.52
C ASN A 246 26.34 -5.59 1.50
N GLY A 247 25.17 -6.05 1.06
CA GLY A 247 24.26 -6.85 1.89
C GLY A 247 23.38 -6.06 2.86
N THR A 248 23.58 -4.75 3.02
CA THR A 248 22.70 -3.90 3.85
C THR A 248 21.30 -3.76 3.24
N PRO A 249 20.22 -3.56 4.03
CA PRO A 249 18.87 -3.40 3.49
C PRO A 249 18.75 -2.21 2.53
N ILE A 250 17.98 -2.38 1.45
CA ILE A 250 17.73 -1.29 0.52
C ILE A 250 16.78 -0.25 1.14
N ALA A 251 17.12 1.03 0.99
CA ALA A 251 16.22 2.09 1.44
C ALA A 251 14.97 2.18 0.54
N PRO A 252 13.76 2.38 1.09
CA PRO A 252 12.55 2.55 0.27
C PRO A 252 12.61 3.73 -0.71
N THR A 253 13.41 4.76 -0.39
CA THR A 253 13.69 5.89 -1.30
C THR A 253 14.49 5.43 -2.50
N THR A 254 15.47 4.55 -2.31
CA THR A 254 16.31 3.99 -3.40
C THR A 254 15.46 3.20 -4.38
N LEU A 255 14.51 2.38 -3.90
CA LEU A 255 13.53 1.71 -4.77
C LEU A 255 12.72 2.73 -5.60
N THR A 256 12.32 3.84 -4.99
CA THR A 256 11.52 4.87 -5.68
C THR A 256 12.34 5.58 -6.75
N HIS A 257 13.56 6.01 -6.44
CA HIS A 257 14.42 6.72 -7.40
C HIS A 257 14.89 5.80 -8.53
N THR A 258 15.25 4.56 -8.21
CA THR A 258 15.67 3.58 -9.22
C THR A 258 14.51 3.27 -10.17
N PHE A 259 13.28 3.12 -9.64
CA PHE A 259 12.10 2.93 -10.48
C PHE A 259 11.84 4.10 -11.44
N GLN A 260 11.97 5.33 -10.96
CA GLN A 260 11.81 6.53 -11.79
C GLN A 260 12.84 6.58 -12.93
N ARG A 261 14.08 6.20 -12.65
CA ARG A 261 15.14 6.10 -13.66
C ARG A 261 14.82 5.03 -14.69
N LEU A 262 14.43 3.83 -14.26
CA LEU A 262 14.07 2.72 -15.17
C LEU A 262 12.87 3.07 -16.06
N ILE A 263 11.87 3.78 -15.55
CA ILE A 263 10.75 4.27 -16.39
C ILE A 263 11.26 5.20 -17.49
N ALA A 264 12.17 6.12 -17.15
CA ALA A 264 12.73 7.06 -18.12
C ALA A 264 13.56 6.33 -19.20
N GLU A 265 14.32 5.31 -18.81
CA GLU A 265 15.15 4.50 -19.72
C GLU A 265 14.32 3.59 -20.64
N THR A 266 13.20 3.05 -20.15
CA THR A 266 12.36 2.08 -20.90
C THR A 266 11.30 2.74 -21.79
N GLY A 267 11.06 4.05 -21.64
CA GLY A 267 10.11 4.81 -22.46
C GLY A 267 8.63 4.47 -22.24
N VAL A 268 8.32 3.72 -21.17
CA VAL A 268 6.94 3.45 -20.76
C VAL A 268 6.28 4.70 -20.16
N PRO A 269 4.93 4.81 -20.18
CA PRO A 269 4.25 5.97 -19.64
C PRO A 269 4.54 6.17 -18.14
N PRO A 270 4.71 7.41 -17.67
CA PRO A 270 5.19 7.65 -16.32
C PRO A 270 4.12 7.35 -15.27
N ILE A 271 4.50 6.55 -14.27
CA ILE A 271 3.71 6.29 -13.07
C ILE A 271 4.60 6.37 -11.81
N ARG A 272 3.99 6.45 -10.63
CA ARG A 272 4.70 6.38 -9.35
C ARG A 272 4.89 4.93 -8.95
N LEU A 273 5.90 4.64 -8.12
CA LEU A 273 6.09 3.29 -7.57
C LEU A 273 4.83 2.78 -6.82
N HIS A 274 4.10 3.67 -6.14
CA HIS A 274 2.86 3.29 -5.48
C HIS A 274 1.73 2.95 -6.45
N ASP A 275 1.79 3.47 -7.67
CA ASP A 275 0.77 3.20 -8.67
C ASP A 275 0.87 1.77 -9.22
N LEU A 276 2.03 1.10 -9.11
CA LEU A 276 2.16 -0.34 -9.35
C LEU A 276 1.23 -1.16 -8.47
N ARG A 277 1.00 -0.73 -7.23
CA ARG A 277 0.05 -1.39 -6.32
C ARG A 277 -1.40 -1.19 -6.75
N HIS A 278 -1.73 0.00 -7.27
CA HIS A 278 -3.03 0.24 -7.90
C HIS A 278 -3.18 -0.64 -9.16
N GLY A 279 -2.10 -0.79 -9.94
CA GLY A 279 -2.00 -1.70 -11.09
C GLY A 279 -2.21 -3.16 -10.70
N ALA A 280 -1.52 -3.67 -9.67
CA ALA A 280 -1.57 -5.07 -9.23
C ALA A 280 -3.00 -5.57 -9.02
N ALA A 281 -3.80 -4.76 -8.34
CA ALA A 281 -5.19 -5.12 -8.10
C ALA A 281 -6.10 -4.89 -9.30
N THR A 282 -5.76 -3.96 -10.19
CA THR A 282 -6.45 -3.84 -11.49
C THR A 282 -6.22 -5.10 -12.33
N LEU A 283 -4.98 -5.60 -12.36
CA LEU A 283 -4.60 -6.84 -13.04
C LEU A 283 -5.28 -8.06 -12.42
N ALA A 284 -5.30 -8.16 -11.09
CA ALA A 284 -5.96 -9.26 -10.39
C ALA A 284 -7.48 -9.30 -10.66
N LEU A 285 -8.16 -8.15 -10.59
CA LEU A 285 -9.59 -8.06 -10.91
C LEU A 285 -9.87 -8.39 -12.38
N ALA A 286 -9.00 -7.93 -13.30
CA ALA A 286 -9.11 -8.25 -14.71
C ALA A 286 -8.95 -9.76 -14.99
N ALA A 287 -8.13 -10.44 -14.19
CA ALA A 287 -7.97 -11.89 -14.20
C ALA A 287 -9.13 -12.64 -13.51
N GLY A 288 -10.17 -11.94 -13.04
CA GLY A 288 -11.34 -12.54 -12.40
C GLY A 288 -11.16 -12.88 -10.92
N VAL A 289 -10.12 -12.38 -10.26
CA VAL A 289 -9.92 -12.59 -8.82
C VAL A 289 -10.99 -11.81 -8.04
N GLU A 290 -11.65 -12.47 -7.11
CA GLU A 290 -12.68 -11.88 -6.26
C GLU A 290 -12.18 -10.65 -5.48
N LEU A 291 -13.02 -9.61 -5.37
CA LEU A 291 -12.65 -8.34 -4.76
C LEU A 291 -12.13 -8.48 -3.32
N ARG A 292 -12.68 -9.45 -2.57
CA ARG A 292 -12.26 -9.75 -1.20
C ARG A 292 -10.84 -10.33 -1.14
N VAL A 293 -10.50 -11.23 -2.06
CA VAL A 293 -9.14 -11.77 -2.18
C VAL A 293 -8.15 -10.67 -2.55
N VAL A 294 -8.54 -9.75 -3.43
CA VAL A 294 -7.71 -8.57 -3.77
C VAL A 294 -7.53 -7.64 -2.57
N GLN A 295 -8.59 -7.42 -1.77
CA GLN A 295 -8.50 -6.64 -0.53
C GLN A 295 -7.51 -7.26 0.46
N GLU A 296 -7.58 -8.58 0.65
CA GLU A 296 -6.70 -9.35 1.53
C GLU A 296 -5.26 -9.30 1.01
N MET A 297 -5.03 -9.57 -0.29
CA MET A 297 -3.71 -9.46 -0.94
C MET A 297 -3.07 -8.08 -0.75
N LEU A 298 -3.87 -7.03 -0.82
CA LEU A 298 -3.38 -5.67 -0.61
C LEU A 298 -3.25 -5.32 0.89
N GLY A 299 -3.99 -5.93 1.80
CA GLY A 299 -4.04 -5.51 3.20
C GLY A 299 -4.70 -4.14 3.33
N HIS A 300 -5.87 -3.98 2.70
CA HIS A 300 -6.76 -2.84 2.90
C HIS A 300 -7.74 -3.13 4.05
N SER A 301 -7.87 -2.20 4.98
CA SER A 301 -8.80 -2.30 6.11
C SER A 301 -10.27 -2.16 5.71
N SER A 302 -10.55 -1.63 4.51
CA SER A 302 -11.92 -1.47 4.00
C SER A 302 -11.97 -1.86 2.53
N ILE A 303 -13.03 -2.59 2.16
CA ILE A 303 -13.33 -2.95 0.78
C ILE A 303 -13.63 -1.72 -0.08
N VAL A 304 -14.09 -0.61 0.53
CA VAL A 304 -14.35 0.66 -0.17
C VAL A 304 -13.06 1.27 -0.69
N LEU A 305 -11.95 1.18 0.06
CA LEU A 305 -10.63 1.64 -0.42
C LEU A 305 -10.16 0.86 -1.64
N THR A 306 -10.49 -0.44 -1.67
CA THR A 306 -10.28 -1.31 -2.80
C THR A 306 -11.19 -0.80 -3.93
N ALA A 307 -12.52 -0.88 -3.81
CA ALA A 307 -13.48 -0.47 -4.83
C ALA A 307 -13.26 0.95 -5.41
N ASP A 308 -13.01 1.97 -4.58
CA ASP A 308 -12.77 3.36 -5.01
C ASP A 308 -11.55 3.52 -5.91
N THR A 309 -10.55 2.65 -5.74
CA THR A 309 -9.38 2.60 -6.60
C THR A 309 -9.71 1.99 -7.97
N TYR A 310 -10.71 1.09 -8.04
CA TYR A 310 -10.97 0.25 -9.21
C TYR A 310 -12.18 0.65 -10.07
N THR A 311 -13.17 1.34 -9.50
CA THR A 311 -14.41 1.70 -10.22
C THR A 311 -14.14 2.49 -11.51
N SER A 312 -13.03 3.23 -11.60
CA SER A 312 -12.65 4.00 -12.80
C SER A 312 -11.87 3.22 -13.86
N VAL A 313 -11.30 2.06 -13.55
CA VAL A 313 -10.40 1.31 -14.46
C VAL A 313 -11.06 0.07 -15.08
N LEU A 314 -12.10 -0.49 -14.46
CA LEU A 314 -12.81 -1.67 -14.96
C LEU A 314 -13.47 -1.52 -16.35
N PRO A 315 -14.06 -0.35 -16.73
CA PRO A 315 -14.66 -0.20 -18.05
C PRO A 315 -13.64 -0.29 -19.20
N GLU A 316 -12.39 0.10 -18.96
CA GLU A 316 -11.34 0.13 -19.99
C GLU A 316 -10.57 -1.20 -20.07
N VAL A 317 -10.49 -1.96 -18.97
CA VAL A 317 -9.77 -3.25 -18.93
C VAL A 317 -10.65 -4.41 -19.40
N ARG A 318 -11.97 -4.32 -19.20
CA ARG A 318 -12.92 -5.27 -19.76
C ARG A 318 -13.23 -4.86 -21.19
N THR A 319 -12.44 -5.36 -22.14
CA THR A 319 -12.92 -5.41 -23.54
C THR A 319 -14.21 -6.23 -23.50
N PRO A 320 -15.39 -5.69 -23.85
CA PRO A 320 -16.57 -6.55 -23.95
C PRO A 320 -16.23 -7.67 -24.95
N PRO A 321 -16.70 -8.91 -24.74
CA PRO A 321 -16.63 -9.90 -25.81
C PRO A 321 -17.24 -9.20 -27.03
N ARG A 322 -16.45 -9.02 -28.11
CA ARG A 322 -16.94 -8.45 -29.36
C ARG A 322 -18.27 -9.15 -29.63
N ARG A 323 -19.38 -8.41 -29.58
CA ARG A 323 -20.68 -8.95 -29.94
C ARG A 323 -20.47 -9.61 -31.30
N ARG A 324 -20.51 -10.95 -31.34
CA ARG A 324 -20.66 -11.65 -32.61
C ARG A 324 -21.88 -10.99 -33.25
N PRO A 325 -21.77 -10.43 -34.46
CA PRO A 325 -22.95 -9.90 -35.12
C PRO A 325 -23.99 -11.03 -35.16
N PRO A 326 -25.27 -10.75 -34.89
CA PRO A 326 -26.30 -11.76 -35.08
C PRO A 326 -26.17 -12.25 -36.52
N ARG A 327 -26.05 -13.58 -36.69
CA ARG A 327 -26.19 -14.20 -38.01
C ARG A 327 -27.64 -13.99 -38.45
N THR A 328 -27.95 -12.81 -38.97
CA THR A 328 -29.15 -12.58 -39.77
C THR A 328 -28.87 -13.10 -41.17
N CYS A 329 -29.10 -14.39 -41.36
CA CYS A 329 -29.40 -14.95 -42.67
C CYS A 329 -30.85 -15.44 -42.59
N CYS A 330 -31.79 -14.52 -42.81
CA CYS A 330 -33.12 -14.93 -43.23
C CYS A 330 -33.02 -15.38 -44.69
N ARG A 331 -33.45 -16.61 -44.99
CA ARG A 331 -34.43 -16.80 -46.07
C ARG A 331 -35.28 -18.04 -45.82
N PRO A 332 -36.58 -18.01 -46.19
CA PRO A 332 -37.55 -19.03 -45.83
C PRO A 332 -37.86 -20.02 -46.98
N ARG A 333 -38.59 -21.06 -46.59
CA ARG A 333 -39.45 -22.00 -47.36
C ARG A 333 -38.82 -23.33 -47.81
N GLY A 334 -39.50 -24.41 -47.38
CA GLY A 334 -39.34 -25.75 -47.93
C GLY A 334 -39.98 -26.84 -47.05
N VAL A 335 -41.31 -26.97 -47.14
CA VAL A 335 -42.12 -28.21 -47.04
C VAL A 335 -41.75 -29.26 -45.96
N VAL A 336 -42.69 -29.49 -45.03
CA VAL A 336 -42.73 -30.68 -44.15
C VAL A 336 -43.62 -31.75 -44.77
N PRO A 337 -43.19 -33.01 -44.86
CA PRO A 337 -44.09 -34.15 -44.87
C PRO A 337 -43.98 -34.99 -43.58
N GLY A 338 -45.12 -35.17 -42.91
CA GLY A 338 -45.55 -36.39 -42.25
C GLY A 338 -44.70 -37.00 -41.12
N THR A 339 -45.21 -36.97 -39.89
CA THR A 339 -45.68 -38.19 -39.18
C THR A 339 -46.38 -37.85 -37.86
N THR A 340 -47.70 -38.01 -37.88
CA THR A 340 -48.51 -38.75 -36.89
C THR A 340 -48.19 -38.65 -35.38
N ARG A 341 -48.91 -37.74 -34.71
CA ARG A 341 -49.92 -38.04 -33.67
C ARG A 341 -49.59 -39.12 -32.61
N ARG A 342 -49.47 -38.71 -31.34
CA ARG A 342 -50.46 -39.10 -30.30
C ARG A 342 -50.50 -38.12 -29.13
N ARG A 343 -51.68 -37.51 -28.97
CA ARG A 343 -52.12 -36.73 -27.80
C ARG A 343 -52.36 -37.66 -26.61
N ARG A 344 -52.06 -37.17 -25.40
CA ARG A 344 -52.98 -37.28 -24.26
C ARG A 344 -53.27 -35.87 -23.69
N ARG A 345 -54.52 -35.46 -23.89
CA ARG A 345 -55.32 -34.50 -23.08
C ARG A 345 -55.55 -35.14 -21.70
N THR A 346 -55.84 -34.49 -20.57
CA THR A 346 -56.58 -33.27 -20.13
C THR A 346 -56.41 -33.25 -18.58
N ALA A 347 -56.69 -32.25 -17.74
CA ALA A 347 -57.65 -31.14 -17.66
C ALA A 347 -57.06 -30.10 -16.66
N GLU A 348 -57.09 -28.79 -16.89
CA GLU A 348 -58.19 -27.83 -16.64
C GLU A 348 -58.84 -27.84 -15.25
N ARG A 349 -58.64 -26.73 -14.51
CA ARG A 349 -59.67 -25.84 -13.91
C ARG A 349 -58.95 -24.57 -13.38
N ARG A 350 -59.16 -23.39 -14.01
CA ARG A 350 -60.15 -22.34 -13.65
C ARG A 350 -60.15 -22.03 -12.15
N GLY A 351 -59.99 -20.81 -11.65
CA GLY A 351 -60.03 -19.45 -12.19
C GLY A 351 -60.27 -18.50 -11.00
N GLY A 352 -59.97 -17.21 -11.13
CA GLY A 352 -60.33 -16.23 -10.10
C GLY A 352 -59.45 -14.99 -10.08
N ARG A 353 -59.88 -13.93 -10.79
CA ARG A 353 -59.47 -12.54 -10.53
C ARG A 353 -60.20 -12.02 -9.28
N VAL A 354 -59.63 -10.97 -8.67
CA VAL A 354 -60.26 -9.74 -8.10
C VAL A 354 -59.35 -9.29 -6.94
N ALA A 355 -58.51 -8.27 -7.17
CA ALA A 355 -58.69 -6.84 -6.87
C ALA A 355 -58.12 -6.41 -5.51
N SER A 356 -57.08 -5.58 -5.62
CA SER A 356 -56.77 -4.39 -4.83
C SER A 356 -57.62 -4.11 -3.58
N HIS A 357 -56.99 -3.91 -2.43
CA HIS A 357 -57.36 -2.89 -1.47
C HIS A 357 -56.12 -2.24 -0.82
N THR A 358 -56.16 -0.93 -0.82
CA THR A 358 -55.29 0.08 -0.23
C THR A 358 -55.62 0.28 1.26
N ARG A 359 -54.58 0.49 2.07
CA ARG A 359 -54.45 1.40 3.26
C ARG A 359 -53.44 0.78 4.22
N ALA A 360 -52.28 1.40 4.43
CA ALA A 360 -52.06 2.56 5.30
C ALA A 360 -52.25 2.21 6.78
N GLY A 361 -51.18 2.40 7.55
CA GLY A 361 -51.30 2.76 8.96
C GLY A 361 -50.46 1.96 9.94
N LEU A 362 -49.37 2.60 10.36
CA LEU A 362 -49.01 2.79 11.77
C LEU A 362 -48.25 1.69 12.52
N SER A 363 -46.99 2.06 12.80
CA SER A 363 -46.34 2.12 14.12
C SER A 363 -46.26 0.86 14.99
N GLY A 364 -45.03 0.49 15.33
CA GLY A 364 -44.73 -0.39 16.45
C GLY A 364 -43.22 -0.52 16.64
N ALA A 365 -42.61 0.50 17.25
CA ALA A 365 -41.26 0.37 17.81
C ALA A 365 -41.31 -0.51 19.06
N THR A 366 -40.34 -1.42 19.23
CA THR A 366 -39.68 -1.76 20.51
C THR A 366 -38.53 -2.77 20.27
N PRO A 367 -37.57 -2.91 21.21
CA PRO A 367 -36.15 -3.03 20.90
C PRO A 367 -35.49 -4.32 21.40
N LYS A 368 -34.17 -4.40 21.15
CA LYS A 368 -33.13 -5.24 21.79
C LYS A 368 -33.20 -6.74 21.49
N ASP A 369 -32.12 -7.25 20.87
CA ASP A 369 -31.24 -8.08 21.69
C ASP A 369 -29.79 -8.11 21.19
N GLN A 370 -28.89 -7.83 22.12
CA GLN A 370 -27.45 -7.97 21.99
C GLN A 370 -27.10 -9.43 22.32
N ARG A 371 -26.43 -10.14 21.41
CA ARG A 371 -25.57 -11.26 21.82
C ARG A 371 -24.22 -11.16 21.14
N ALA A 372 -23.25 -10.77 21.96
CA ALA A 372 -21.84 -10.91 21.72
C ALA A 372 -21.47 -12.40 21.66
N SER A 373 -20.92 -12.85 20.54
CA SER A 373 -20.16 -14.10 20.47
C SER A 373 -18.67 -13.76 20.43
N ARG A 374 -18.01 -13.91 21.58
CA ARG A 374 -16.56 -13.96 21.73
C ARG A 374 -16.04 -15.17 20.94
N ALA A 375 -15.36 -14.94 19.82
CA ALA A 375 -14.52 -15.95 19.18
C ALA A 375 -13.07 -15.72 19.63
N ARG A 376 -12.58 -16.64 20.46
CA ARG A 376 -11.16 -16.79 20.82
C ARG A 376 -10.38 -17.16 19.56
N ALA A 377 -9.37 -16.37 19.20
CA ALA A 377 -8.34 -16.78 18.25
C ALA A 377 -7.02 -16.95 19.02
N ALA A 378 -6.47 -18.14 18.90
CA ALA A 378 -5.29 -18.63 19.61
C ALA A 378 -4.03 -17.81 19.29
N ALA A 379 -3.29 -17.45 20.34
CA ALA A 379 -1.95 -16.91 20.25
C ALA A 379 -0.96 -18.05 20.02
N TYR A 380 -0.17 -17.97 18.95
CA TYR A 380 1.06 -18.75 18.80
C TYR A 380 2.21 -17.97 19.47
N PRO A 381 2.97 -18.58 20.41
CA PRO A 381 4.13 -17.92 21.00
C PRO A 381 5.31 -17.98 20.03
N CYS A 382 5.88 -16.82 19.72
CA CYS A 382 7.19 -16.69 19.08
C CYS A 382 8.23 -16.49 20.20
N PRO A 383 9.36 -17.22 20.23
CA PRO A 383 10.30 -17.14 21.34
C PRO A 383 11.04 -15.79 21.36
N ALA A 384 10.93 -15.10 22.49
CA ALA A 384 11.69 -13.90 22.81
C ALA A 384 13.10 -14.29 23.22
N SER A 385 14.11 -13.74 22.54
CA SER A 385 15.49 -13.69 23.02
C SER A 385 15.71 -12.35 23.73
N GLU A 386 15.75 -12.38 25.05
CA GLU A 386 16.25 -11.26 25.86
C GLU A 386 17.79 -11.22 25.80
N PRO A 387 18.42 -10.04 25.75
CA PRO A 387 19.81 -9.88 26.15
C PRO A 387 19.88 -9.27 27.56
N GLY A 388 20.34 -10.06 28.53
CA GLY A 388 20.81 -9.55 29.82
C GLY A 388 22.23 -8.97 29.71
N PRO A 389 22.59 -7.95 30.51
CA PRO A 389 23.90 -7.29 30.45
C PRO A 389 24.88 -7.90 31.47
N SER A 390 26.18 -7.93 31.15
CA SER A 390 27.21 -7.71 32.18
C SER A 390 28.57 -7.40 31.56
N ALA A 391 29.21 -6.38 32.12
CA ALA A 391 30.54 -5.92 31.82
C ALA A 391 31.60 -6.64 32.68
N ALA A 392 32.83 -6.55 32.17
CA ALA A 392 34.08 -6.36 32.93
C ALA A 392 34.83 -7.56 33.57
N ARG A 393 36.07 -7.71 33.06
CA ARG A 393 37.35 -7.98 33.76
C ARG A 393 37.67 -9.41 34.23
N GLY A 394 38.69 -9.98 33.60
CA GLY A 394 40.01 -10.09 34.24
C GLY A 394 40.48 -11.48 34.70
N VAL A 395 41.61 -11.89 34.09
CA VAL A 395 42.73 -12.68 34.67
C VAL A 395 42.55 -14.19 34.86
N GLY A 396 43.56 -14.94 34.39
CA GLY A 396 43.92 -16.27 34.93
C GLY A 396 44.14 -17.33 33.86
N GLY A 397 45.38 -17.48 33.39
CA GLY A 397 45.77 -18.58 32.50
C GLY A 397 45.92 -19.91 33.23
N VAL A 398 45.83 -21.01 32.50
CA VAL A 398 46.55 -22.26 32.78
C VAL A 398 46.91 -22.93 31.45
N ILE A 399 48.20 -23.23 31.33
CA ILE A 399 48.88 -24.00 30.30
C ILE A 399 48.53 -25.48 30.45
N VAL A 400 48.15 -26.18 29.39
CA VAL A 400 48.49 -27.60 29.22
C VAL A 400 48.88 -27.86 27.76
N SER A 401 50.16 -28.17 27.60
CA SER A 401 50.81 -28.63 26.37
C SER A 401 50.61 -30.13 26.23
N PHE A 402 50.27 -30.63 25.04
CA PHE A 402 50.62 -32.00 24.65
C PHE A 402 51.01 -32.06 23.16
N ARG A 403 52.34 -32.20 23.01
CA ARG A 403 53.17 -32.76 21.93
C ARG A 403 52.47 -33.44 20.73
N SER A 404 52.82 -32.93 19.54
CA SER A 404 53.06 -33.73 18.31
C SER A 404 54.15 -34.77 18.49
N PRO A 405 54.21 -35.74 17.56
CA PRO A 405 55.45 -35.90 16.80
C PRO A 405 55.24 -36.19 15.30
N PHE A 406 56.03 -35.48 14.47
CA PHE A 406 56.86 -35.99 13.34
C PHE A 406 56.16 -36.61 12.10
N LEU A 407 56.62 -36.51 10.84
CA LEU A 407 57.84 -36.10 10.11
C LEU A 407 57.37 -35.81 8.66
N SER A 408 57.69 -34.66 8.06
CA SER A 408 58.85 -34.35 7.19
C SER A 408 58.74 -34.75 5.71
N GLY A 409 59.22 -33.82 4.87
CA GLY A 409 59.55 -34.00 3.45
C GLY A 409 59.03 -32.82 2.61
N ASP A 410 59.65 -31.62 2.64
CA ASP A 410 60.74 -31.16 1.74
C ASP A 410 60.34 -31.18 0.23
N LEU A 411 60.64 -30.21 -0.66
CA LEU A 411 61.44 -28.99 -0.66
C LEU A 411 61.18 -28.24 -2.00
N ARG A 412 61.38 -26.90 -1.96
CA ARG A 412 61.96 -26.00 -3.01
C ARG A 412 61.14 -25.69 -4.28
N LYS A 413 60.81 -24.41 -4.48
CA LYS A 413 61.54 -23.37 -5.25
C LYS A 413 61.53 -23.65 -6.75
N ASP A 414 60.79 -22.84 -7.51
CA ASP A 414 61.28 -21.56 -8.04
C ASP A 414 60.14 -20.52 -8.10
#